data_AF-A0A1V2NY25-F1
#
_entry.id   AF-A0A1V2NY25-F1
#
_cell.length_a   1.000
_cell.length_b   1.000
_cell.length_c   1.000
_cell.angle_alpha   90.00
_cell.angle_beta   90.00
_cell.angle_gamma   90.00
#
_symmetry.space_group_name_H-M   'P 1'
#
loop_
_entity.id
_entity.type
_entity.pdbx_description
1 polymer ?
#
loop_
_entity_poly.entity_id
_entity_poly.type
_entity_poly.pdbx_seq_one_letter_code
_entity_poly.pdbx_strand_id
1 'polypeptide(L)'
;MITDQQRRDRGLRTVAEVLELAESGTVVLDPYSVLIGTRVALGKENVLYPGVVVECAEDAECVFGDRNTLLPGTFVSVQAGGSVVVGNDTRIGEGGARVVASGEDVTIGDGVRLSSGALVIAPAELGPGCQVLGQITAQDVVLAGGADLTHPDPDYRGAVLKGFGKARGLQVGVGEVVNGAGDFDDALVERQRQYHPNAPRLGAPD
;
A
#
# COMPACT_ATOMS: atom_id res chain seq x y z
N MET A 1 -4.73 -26.74 0.50
CA MET A 1 -4.18 -26.27 1.78
C MET A 1 -2.70 -26.63 1.81
N ILE A 2 -1.82 -25.67 2.08
CA ILE A 2 -0.38 -25.92 2.24
C ILE A 2 -0.11 -26.44 3.66
N THR A 3 0.74 -27.44 3.83
CA THR A 3 1.13 -27.97 5.16
C THR A 3 2.13 -27.04 5.85
N ASP A 4 2.27 -27.17 7.18
CA ASP A 4 3.29 -26.39 7.90
C ASP A 4 4.72 -26.69 7.42
N GLN A 5 5.03 -27.93 7.04
CA GLN A 5 6.32 -28.25 6.42
C GLN A 5 6.51 -27.44 5.13
N GLN A 6 5.50 -27.42 4.25
CA GLN A 6 5.56 -26.66 3.01
C GLN A 6 5.60 -25.13 3.22
N ARG A 7 5.02 -24.63 4.32
CA ARG A 7 5.14 -23.21 4.75
C ARG A 7 6.58 -22.91 5.15
N ARG A 8 7.19 -23.73 6.02
CA ARG A 8 8.59 -23.60 6.44
C ARG A 8 9.56 -23.65 5.26
N ASP A 9 9.36 -24.57 4.32
CA ASP A 9 10.17 -24.70 3.10
C ASP A 9 10.13 -23.43 2.22
N ARG A 10 9.13 -22.56 2.41
CA ARG A 10 8.95 -21.28 1.70
C ARG A 10 9.27 -20.06 2.58
N GLY A 11 9.83 -20.26 3.78
CA GLY A 11 10.10 -19.19 4.73
C GLY A 11 8.84 -18.51 5.29
N LEU A 12 7.68 -19.16 5.18
CA LEU A 12 6.40 -18.67 5.69
C LEU A 12 6.17 -19.14 7.12
N ARG A 13 5.43 -18.32 7.88
CA ARG A 13 4.90 -18.69 9.19
C ARG A 13 3.95 -19.87 9.07
N THR A 14 4.04 -20.79 10.01
CA THR A 14 3.07 -21.87 10.24
C THR A 14 1.72 -21.31 10.66
N VAL A 15 0.68 -22.14 10.65
CA VAL A 15 -0.65 -21.72 11.14
C VAL A 15 -0.59 -21.29 12.61
N ALA A 16 0.17 -22.02 13.45
CA ALA A 16 0.35 -21.66 14.85
C ALA A 16 1.06 -20.30 15.02
N GLU A 17 2.15 -20.07 14.29
CA GLU A 17 2.86 -18.78 14.29
C GLU A 17 2.00 -17.62 13.75
N VAL A 18 1.03 -17.88 12.86
CA VAL A 18 0.04 -16.88 12.43
C VAL A 18 -1.01 -16.61 13.52
N LEU A 19 -1.42 -17.63 14.28
CA LEU A 19 -2.31 -17.46 15.44
C LEU A 19 -1.63 -16.66 16.56
N GLU A 20 -0.34 -16.83 16.78
CA GLU A 20 0.45 -16.03 17.73
C GLU A 20 0.45 -14.54 17.36
N LEU A 21 0.44 -14.20 16.05
CA LEU A 21 0.25 -12.81 15.63
C LEU A 21 -1.09 -12.27 16.13
N ALA A 22 -2.13 -13.10 16.14
CA ALA A 22 -3.43 -12.68 16.65
C ALA A 22 -3.45 -12.42 18.15
N GLU A 23 -2.74 -13.24 18.91
CA GLU A 23 -2.52 -13.03 20.35
C GLU A 23 -1.72 -11.75 20.63
N SER A 24 -0.84 -11.34 19.71
CA SER A 24 -0.06 -10.10 19.80
C SER A 24 -0.81 -8.82 19.38
N GLY A 25 -2.08 -8.94 18.99
CA GLY A 25 -2.98 -7.82 18.68
C GLY A 25 -3.30 -7.63 17.20
N THR A 26 -2.81 -8.46 16.28
CA THR A 26 -3.25 -8.46 14.88
C THR A 26 -4.60 -9.19 14.77
N VAL A 27 -5.56 -8.68 14.01
CA VAL A 27 -6.80 -9.41 13.70
C VAL A 27 -6.59 -10.27 12.46
N VAL A 28 -6.49 -11.58 12.63
CA VAL A 28 -6.43 -12.54 11.51
C VAL A 28 -7.79 -13.20 11.33
N LEU A 29 -8.48 -12.90 10.22
CA LEU A 29 -9.85 -13.39 10.01
C LEU A 29 -9.92 -14.87 9.62
N ASP A 30 -8.89 -15.39 8.96
CA ASP A 30 -8.73 -16.82 8.68
C ASP A 30 -7.23 -17.18 8.58
N PRO A 31 -6.62 -17.77 9.61
CA PRO A 31 -5.19 -18.07 9.64
C PRO A 31 -4.77 -19.13 8.62
N TYR A 32 -5.72 -19.91 8.07
CA TYR A 32 -5.41 -20.94 7.07
C TYR A 32 -5.29 -20.37 5.65
N SER A 33 -5.90 -19.21 5.38
CA SER A 33 -5.85 -18.55 4.07
C SER A 33 -4.89 -17.37 3.98
N VAL A 34 -4.20 -17.05 5.08
CA VAL A 34 -3.15 -16.03 5.12
C VAL A 34 -1.76 -16.68 5.08
N LEU A 35 -0.86 -16.09 4.29
CA LEU A 35 0.55 -16.48 4.16
C LEU A 35 1.43 -15.28 4.49
N ILE A 36 2.11 -15.31 5.65
CA ILE A 36 3.03 -14.25 6.08
C ILE A 36 4.43 -14.84 6.20
N GLY A 37 5.42 -14.17 5.61
CA GLY A 37 6.83 -14.51 5.76
C GLY A 37 7.30 -14.40 7.21
N THR A 38 8.23 -15.26 7.60
CA THR A 38 8.86 -15.24 8.94
C THR A 38 9.62 -13.95 9.22
N ARG A 39 10.11 -13.28 8.17
CA ARG A 39 10.85 -12.00 8.23
C ARG A 39 9.98 -10.76 8.12
N VAL A 40 8.66 -10.93 7.98
CA VAL A 40 7.73 -9.79 7.98
C VAL A 40 7.54 -9.33 9.41
N ALA A 41 7.87 -8.06 9.65
CA ALA A 41 7.56 -7.35 10.89
C ALA A 41 6.21 -6.65 10.75
N LEU A 42 5.31 -6.92 11.70
CA LEU A 42 3.99 -6.31 11.77
C LEU A 42 3.87 -5.55 13.09
N GLY A 43 3.39 -4.31 13.02
CA GLY A 43 2.89 -3.58 14.17
C GLY A 43 1.62 -4.19 14.74
N LYS A 44 0.97 -3.43 15.62
CA LYS A 44 -0.23 -3.86 16.36
C LYS A 44 -1.50 -3.53 15.60
N GLU A 45 -2.59 -4.22 15.94
CA GLU A 45 -3.95 -3.89 15.49
C GLU A 45 -4.13 -3.94 13.96
N ASN A 46 -3.20 -4.57 13.24
CA ASN A 46 -3.34 -4.84 11.82
C ASN A 46 -4.49 -5.82 11.58
N VAL A 47 -5.22 -5.67 10.48
CA VAL A 47 -6.33 -6.56 10.08
C VAL A 47 -5.96 -7.28 8.80
N LEU A 48 -5.84 -8.60 8.86
CA LEU A 48 -5.48 -9.47 7.74
C LEU A 48 -6.72 -10.26 7.29
N TYR A 49 -7.20 -9.92 6.10
CA TYR A 49 -8.33 -10.63 5.48
C TYR A 49 -7.89 -11.96 4.84
N PRO A 50 -8.84 -12.88 4.59
CA PRO A 50 -8.54 -14.12 3.88
C PRO A 50 -7.88 -13.88 2.52
N GLY A 51 -6.84 -14.65 2.21
CA GLY A 51 -6.11 -14.56 0.93
C GLY A 51 -5.03 -13.47 0.85
N VAL A 52 -4.68 -12.84 1.98
CA VAL A 52 -3.50 -11.96 2.07
C VAL A 52 -2.21 -12.79 2.01
N VAL A 53 -1.26 -12.33 1.21
CA VAL A 53 0.07 -12.93 1.09
C VAL A 53 1.13 -11.85 1.21
N VAL A 54 2.08 -12.03 2.13
CA VAL A 54 3.22 -11.13 2.33
C VAL A 54 4.49 -11.97 2.41
N GLU A 55 5.38 -11.82 1.44
CA GLU A 55 6.62 -12.56 1.31
C GLU A 55 7.82 -11.61 1.41
N CYS A 56 8.86 -12.04 2.12
CA CYS A 56 10.08 -11.27 2.32
C CYS A 56 11.29 -12.21 2.22
N ALA A 57 12.21 -11.90 1.29
CA ALA A 57 13.46 -12.63 1.10
C ALA A 57 14.41 -12.49 2.29
N GLU A 58 15.48 -13.28 2.31
CA GLU A 58 16.38 -13.37 3.47
C GLU A 58 17.17 -12.09 3.75
N ASP A 59 17.58 -11.40 2.69
CA ASP A 59 18.39 -10.18 2.66
C ASP A 59 17.55 -8.93 2.35
N ALA A 60 16.25 -9.00 2.63
CA ALA A 60 15.28 -7.97 2.31
C ALA A 60 14.52 -7.51 3.57
N GLU A 61 13.88 -6.34 3.51
CA GLU A 61 13.14 -5.78 4.63
C GLU A 61 11.65 -5.62 4.29
N CYS A 62 10.77 -6.08 5.19
CA CYS A 62 9.34 -5.92 5.03
C CYS A 62 8.70 -5.58 6.37
N VAL A 63 8.31 -4.32 6.52
CA VAL A 63 7.80 -3.76 7.78
C VAL A 63 6.44 -3.12 7.52
N PHE A 64 5.47 -3.45 8.37
CA PHE A 64 4.21 -2.74 8.47
C PHE A 64 4.08 -2.13 9.86
N GLY A 65 3.64 -0.87 9.92
CA GLY A 65 3.25 -0.21 11.15
C GLY A 65 1.96 -0.76 11.74
N ASP A 66 1.26 0.10 12.48
CA ASP A 66 0.07 -0.27 13.23
C ASP A 66 -1.22 -0.03 12.42
N ARG A 67 -2.29 -0.74 12.78
CA ARG A 67 -3.68 -0.50 12.32
C ARG A 67 -3.87 -0.52 10.79
N ASN A 68 -3.00 -1.22 10.07
CA ASN A 68 -3.18 -1.41 8.63
C ASN A 68 -4.28 -2.43 8.36
N THR A 69 -5.02 -2.24 7.28
CA THR A 69 -6.02 -3.19 6.79
C THR A 69 -5.59 -3.76 5.45
N LEU A 70 -5.23 -5.04 5.43
CA LEU A 70 -4.88 -5.78 4.21
C LEU A 70 -6.09 -6.62 3.80
N LEU A 71 -6.70 -6.24 2.68
CA LEU A 71 -7.94 -6.81 2.15
C LEU A 71 -7.68 -8.04 1.28
N PRO A 72 -8.73 -8.83 0.94
CA PRO A 72 -8.56 -10.04 0.15
C PRO A 72 -7.80 -9.82 -1.17
N GLY A 73 -6.84 -10.70 -1.45
CA GLY A 73 -6.01 -10.63 -2.65
C GLY A 73 -4.86 -9.61 -2.57
N THR A 74 -4.63 -8.96 -1.42
CA THR A 74 -3.40 -8.20 -1.18
C THR A 74 -2.20 -9.11 -1.33
N PHE A 75 -1.26 -8.74 -2.19
CA PHE A 75 -0.01 -9.46 -2.39
C PHE A 75 1.18 -8.53 -2.25
N VAL A 76 2.05 -8.79 -1.28
CA VAL A 76 3.30 -8.04 -1.10
C VAL A 76 4.46 -9.01 -1.25
N SER A 77 5.41 -8.68 -2.14
CA SER A 77 6.59 -9.49 -2.39
C SER A 77 7.83 -8.63 -2.36
N VAL A 78 8.69 -8.89 -1.39
CA VAL A 78 9.96 -8.20 -1.21
C VAL A 78 11.08 -9.18 -1.50
N GLN A 79 11.74 -8.97 -2.64
CA GLN A 79 12.82 -9.81 -3.14
C GLN A 79 14.18 -9.29 -2.67
N ALA A 80 15.22 -10.06 -2.97
CA ALA A 80 16.59 -9.78 -2.56
C ALA A 80 17.02 -8.32 -2.82
N GLY A 81 17.63 -7.70 -1.81
CA GLY A 81 18.11 -6.33 -1.85
C GLY A 81 17.05 -5.22 -1.94
N GLY A 82 15.75 -5.54 -1.88
CA GLY A 82 14.68 -4.53 -1.82
C GLY A 82 14.10 -4.38 -0.41
N SER A 83 13.37 -3.29 -0.18
CA SER A 83 12.57 -3.11 1.03
C SER A 83 11.15 -2.62 0.74
N VAL A 84 10.22 -2.99 1.63
CA VAL A 84 8.88 -2.40 1.70
C VAL A 84 8.64 -1.95 3.14
N VAL A 85 8.44 -0.65 3.31
CA VAL A 85 8.07 -0.04 4.59
C VAL A 85 6.69 0.58 4.45
N VAL A 86 5.73 0.05 5.20
CA VAL A 86 4.37 0.57 5.28
C VAL A 86 4.16 1.20 6.64
N GLY A 87 3.67 2.43 6.65
CA GLY A 87 3.32 3.18 7.85
C GLY A 87 2.08 2.63 8.56
N ASN A 88 1.33 3.53 9.17
CA ASN A 88 0.16 3.21 9.97
C ASN A 88 -1.15 3.46 9.22
N ASP A 89 -2.23 2.84 9.69
CA ASP A 89 -3.60 3.18 9.27
C ASP A 89 -3.83 3.10 7.74
N THR A 90 -3.02 2.31 7.03
CA THR A 90 -3.15 2.13 5.58
C THR A 90 -4.26 1.16 5.24
N ARG A 91 -4.80 1.29 4.03
CA ARG A 91 -5.81 0.39 3.49
C ARG A 91 -5.37 -0.13 2.13
N ILE A 92 -5.01 -1.41 2.08
CA ILE A 92 -4.43 -2.04 0.90
C ILE A 92 -5.34 -3.19 0.47
N GLY A 93 -5.53 -3.35 -0.84
CA GLY A 93 -6.03 -4.61 -1.39
C GLY A 93 -7.43 -4.60 -1.93
N GLU A 94 -8.15 -3.47 -1.96
CA GLU A 94 -9.44 -3.44 -2.66
C GLU A 94 -9.19 -3.86 -4.12
N GLY A 95 -9.87 -4.90 -4.60
CA GLY A 95 -9.64 -5.45 -5.95
C GLY A 95 -8.30 -6.17 -6.16
N GLY A 96 -7.56 -6.53 -5.09
CA GLY A 96 -6.33 -7.33 -5.17
C GLY A 96 -5.06 -6.53 -5.46
N ALA A 97 -4.87 -5.42 -4.74
CA ALA A 97 -3.68 -4.58 -4.88
C ALA A 97 -2.38 -5.32 -4.56
N ARG A 98 -1.30 -4.92 -5.21
CA ARG A 98 0.01 -5.57 -5.11
C ARG A 98 1.12 -4.56 -4.85
N VAL A 99 2.11 -4.97 -4.07
CA VAL A 99 3.35 -4.20 -3.84
C VAL A 99 4.54 -5.13 -4.10
N VAL A 100 5.45 -4.72 -4.96
CA VAL A 100 6.61 -5.53 -5.37
C VAL A 100 7.89 -4.71 -5.28
N ALA A 101 8.86 -5.20 -4.52
CA ALA A 101 10.18 -4.60 -4.37
C ALA A 101 11.29 -5.62 -4.68
N SER A 102 12.32 -5.20 -5.41
CA SER A 102 13.46 -6.05 -5.80
C SER A 102 14.66 -5.16 -6.12
N GLY A 103 15.74 -5.27 -5.34
CA GLY A 103 16.93 -4.41 -5.45
C GLY A 103 16.74 -2.93 -5.11
N GLU A 104 15.50 -2.46 -4.99
CA GLU A 104 15.08 -1.10 -4.70
C GLU A 104 13.85 -1.11 -3.78
N ASP A 105 13.48 0.08 -3.30
CA ASP A 105 12.58 0.24 -2.15
C ASP A 105 11.18 0.76 -2.53
N VAL A 106 10.19 0.36 -1.75
CA VAL A 106 8.86 0.98 -1.73
C VAL A 106 8.57 1.50 -0.33
N THR A 107 8.34 2.81 -0.22
CA THR A 107 7.87 3.43 1.03
C THR A 107 6.42 3.84 0.88
N ILE A 108 5.58 3.43 1.83
CA ILE A 108 4.15 3.75 1.90
C ILE A 108 3.89 4.41 3.25
N GLY A 109 3.56 5.69 3.24
CA GLY A 109 3.27 6.47 4.44
C GLY A 109 1.94 6.16 5.09
N ASP A 110 1.67 6.84 6.20
CA ASP A 110 0.47 6.65 6.99
C ASP A 110 -0.81 6.99 6.21
N GLY A 111 -1.89 6.24 6.43
CA GLY A 111 -3.20 6.54 5.83
C GLY A 111 -3.28 6.35 4.32
N VAL A 112 -2.27 5.74 3.68
CA VAL A 112 -2.28 5.49 2.24
C VAL A 112 -3.36 4.47 1.87
N ARG A 113 -4.00 4.69 0.72
CA ARG A 113 -4.98 3.75 0.14
C ARG A 113 -4.54 3.21 -1.21
N LEU A 114 -4.40 1.87 -1.29
CA LEU A 114 -4.19 1.14 -2.55
C LEU A 114 -5.45 0.36 -2.89
N SER A 115 -6.14 0.77 -3.95
CA SER A 115 -7.47 0.27 -4.27
C SER A 115 -7.64 -0.05 -5.75
N SER A 116 -8.64 -0.87 -6.03
CA SER A 116 -9.11 -1.27 -7.35
C SER A 116 -8.03 -1.94 -8.21
N GLY A 117 -7.18 -2.76 -7.58
CA GLY A 117 -6.15 -3.56 -8.27
C GLY A 117 -4.85 -2.82 -8.59
N ALA A 118 -4.52 -1.77 -7.83
CA ALA A 118 -3.25 -1.06 -7.95
C ALA A 118 -2.04 -2.01 -7.82
N LEU A 119 -1.01 -1.80 -8.62
CA LEU A 119 0.27 -2.47 -8.55
C LEU A 119 1.37 -1.41 -8.34
N VAL A 120 2.01 -1.43 -7.17
CA VAL A 120 3.14 -0.57 -6.84
C VAL A 120 4.43 -1.38 -7.02
N ILE A 121 5.37 -0.87 -7.80
CA ILE A 121 6.65 -1.52 -8.09
C ILE A 121 7.76 -0.56 -7.69
N ALA A 122 8.79 -1.09 -7.03
CA ALA A 122 9.99 -0.32 -6.72
C ALA A 122 10.67 0.28 -7.99
N PRO A 123 11.31 1.46 -7.85
CA PRO A 123 11.30 2.31 -6.65
C PRO A 123 9.96 3.06 -6.55
N ALA A 124 9.44 3.29 -5.34
CA ALA A 124 8.23 4.11 -5.18
C ALA A 124 8.14 4.76 -3.79
N GLU A 125 7.74 6.02 -3.76
CA GLU A 125 7.51 6.78 -2.53
C GLU A 125 6.08 7.30 -2.50
N LEU A 126 5.23 6.73 -1.65
CA LEU A 126 3.87 7.19 -1.42
C LEU A 126 3.82 7.88 -0.06
N GLY A 127 3.79 9.20 -0.02
CA GLY A 127 3.71 9.95 1.23
C GLY A 127 2.39 9.73 1.98
N PRO A 128 2.29 10.21 3.24
CA PRO A 128 1.06 10.07 4.03
C PRO A 128 -0.19 10.56 3.31
N GLY A 129 -1.31 9.86 3.48
CA GLY A 129 -2.61 10.21 2.91
C GLY A 129 -2.75 10.04 1.39
N CYS A 130 -1.70 9.57 0.70
CA CYS A 130 -1.76 9.36 -0.75
C CYS A 130 -2.72 8.24 -1.15
N GLN A 131 -3.15 8.25 -2.41
CA GLN A 131 -4.04 7.21 -2.94
C GLN A 131 -3.62 6.75 -4.33
N VAL A 132 -3.68 5.43 -4.56
CA VAL A 132 -3.60 4.83 -5.90
C VAL A 132 -4.90 4.07 -6.13
N LEU A 133 -5.72 4.57 -7.05
CA LEU A 133 -7.12 4.18 -7.24
C LEU A 133 -7.36 3.65 -8.66
N GLY A 134 -7.27 2.34 -8.83
CA GLY A 134 -7.53 1.69 -10.10
C GLY A 134 -6.44 0.70 -10.48
N GLN A 135 -6.60 0.10 -11.67
CA GLN A 135 -5.66 -0.86 -12.23
C GLN A 135 -4.44 -0.12 -12.81
N ILE A 136 -3.66 0.48 -11.91
CA ILE A 136 -2.51 1.31 -12.22
C ILE A 136 -1.25 0.54 -11.82
N THR A 137 -0.31 0.41 -12.75
CA THR A 137 1.07 0.03 -12.45
C THR A 137 1.84 1.31 -12.15
N ALA A 138 2.10 1.58 -10.88
CA ALA A 138 2.89 2.72 -10.41
C ALA A 138 4.33 2.24 -10.15
N GLN A 139 5.28 2.76 -10.92
CA GLN A 139 6.70 2.40 -10.82
C GLN A 139 7.53 3.68 -10.93
N ASP A 140 8.58 3.84 -10.12
CA ASP A 140 9.39 5.06 -10.13
C ASP A 140 8.51 6.31 -9.95
N VAL A 141 7.65 6.28 -8.93
CA VAL A 141 6.71 7.37 -8.64
C VAL A 141 6.99 7.99 -7.27
N VAL A 142 6.74 9.29 -7.17
CA VAL A 142 6.77 10.05 -5.92
C VAL A 142 5.45 10.76 -5.75
N LEU A 143 4.63 10.30 -4.81
CA LEU A 143 3.36 10.94 -4.44
C LEU A 143 3.57 11.71 -3.14
N ALA A 144 3.44 13.03 -3.20
CA ALA A 144 3.67 13.90 -2.05
C ALA A 144 2.61 13.68 -0.96
N GLY A 145 3.07 13.54 0.27
CA GLY A 145 2.21 13.32 1.42
C GLY A 145 1.46 14.57 1.87
N GLY A 146 0.26 14.37 2.41
CA GLY A 146 -0.59 15.40 2.98
C GLY A 146 -1.56 14.80 3.99
N ALA A 147 -2.64 15.52 4.27
CA ALA A 147 -3.73 14.97 5.06
C ALA A 147 -4.41 13.80 4.32
N ASP A 148 -5.10 12.92 5.06
CA ASP A 148 -5.79 11.79 4.46
C ASP A 148 -7.03 12.21 3.63
N LEU A 149 -7.67 11.22 3.00
CA LEU A 149 -8.83 11.43 2.14
C LEU A 149 -10.04 12.08 2.83
N THR A 150 -10.12 12.00 4.16
CA THR A 150 -11.22 12.54 4.97
C THR A 150 -11.06 14.02 5.28
N HIS A 151 -9.85 14.58 5.07
CA HIS A 151 -9.61 16.01 5.27
C HIS A 151 -10.60 16.83 4.44
N PRO A 152 -11.29 17.82 5.03
CA PRO A 152 -12.39 18.51 4.36
C PRO A 152 -11.93 19.33 3.16
N ASP A 153 -10.71 19.87 3.22
CA ASP A 153 -10.12 20.63 2.12
C ASP A 153 -9.18 19.72 1.28
N PRO A 154 -9.52 19.46 0.00
CA PRO A 154 -8.74 18.60 -0.89
C PRO A 154 -7.37 19.16 -1.27
N ASP A 155 -7.12 20.47 -1.11
CA ASP A 155 -5.83 21.05 -1.45
C ASP A 155 -4.72 20.66 -0.46
N TYR A 156 -5.10 20.14 0.72
CA TYR A 156 -4.19 19.64 1.77
C TYR A 156 -3.97 18.13 1.72
N ARG A 157 -4.73 17.41 0.89
CA ARG A 157 -4.70 15.94 0.88
C ARG A 157 -3.42 15.42 0.24
N GLY A 158 -3.03 14.21 0.58
CA GLY A 158 -1.97 13.51 -0.15
C GLY A 158 -2.29 13.38 -1.64
N ALA A 159 -1.24 13.24 -2.45
CA ALA A 159 -1.34 13.07 -3.89
C ALA A 159 -2.16 11.83 -4.31
N VAL A 160 -2.83 11.92 -5.47
CA VAL A 160 -3.70 10.85 -5.96
C VAL A 160 -3.34 10.42 -7.38
N LEU A 161 -3.15 9.11 -7.59
CA LEU A 161 -3.25 8.50 -8.92
C LEU A 161 -4.61 7.82 -9.03
N LYS A 162 -5.33 8.06 -10.13
CA LYS A 162 -6.56 7.33 -10.42
C LYS A 162 -6.71 7.01 -11.91
N GLY A 163 -7.48 5.97 -12.22
CA GLY A 163 -7.71 5.51 -13.59
C GLY A 163 -7.15 4.12 -13.85
N PHE A 164 -6.54 3.88 -15.00
CA PHE A 164 -5.99 2.58 -15.38
C PHE A 164 -4.81 2.72 -16.31
N GLY A 165 -3.79 1.86 -16.19
CA GLY A 165 -2.61 1.91 -17.05
C GLY A 165 -1.30 1.94 -16.29
N LYS A 166 -0.30 2.67 -16.81
CA LYS A 166 1.05 2.76 -16.25
C LYS A 166 1.38 4.19 -15.88
N ALA A 167 1.86 4.40 -14.67
CA ALA A 167 2.44 5.64 -14.19
C ALA A 167 3.93 5.38 -13.90
N ARG A 168 4.82 6.02 -14.65
CA ARG A 168 6.26 5.85 -14.51
C ARG A 168 6.99 7.18 -14.45
N GLY A 169 7.98 7.30 -13.57
CA GLY A 169 8.81 8.52 -13.45
C GLY A 169 8.00 9.74 -13.00
N LEU A 170 6.85 9.53 -12.36
CA LEU A 170 5.85 10.57 -12.13
C LEU A 170 5.96 11.14 -10.72
N GLN A 171 5.96 12.47 -10.62
CA GLN A 171 5.90 13.19 -9.36
C GLN A 171 4.58 13.95 -9.27
N VAL A 172 3.83 13.74 -8.19
CA VAL A 172 2.53 14.37 -7.96
C VAL A 172 2.53 15.05 -6.61
N GLY A 173 2.18 16.34 -6.58
CA GLY A 173 2.21 17.17 -5.39
C GLY A 173 0.99 17.05 -4.47
N VAL A 174 1.09 17.70 -3.32
CA VAL A 174 0.02 17.75 -2.31
C VAL A 174 -1.23 18.41 -2.90
N GLY A 175 -2.38 17.77 -2.71
CA GLY A 175 -3.66 18.20 -3.24
C GLY A 175 -3.78 18.06 -4.76
N GLU A 176 -2.82 17.39 -5.40
CA GLU A 176 -2.85 17.10 -6.82
C GLU A 176 -3.36 15.70 -7.11
N VAL A 177 -3.82 15.51 -8.34
CA VAL A 177 -4.33 14.24 -8.86
C VAL A 177 -3.93 14.08 -10.31
N VAL A 178 -3.56 12.86 -10.67
CA VAL A 178 -3.44 12.44 -12.07
C VAL A 178 -4.53 11.42 -12.35
N ASN A 179 -5.40 11.73 -13.31
CA ASN A 179 -6.45 10.86 -13.79
C ASN A 179 -6.07 10.31 -15.17
N GLY A 180 -5.30 9.22 -15.19
CA GLY A 180 -4.69 8.69 -16.40
C GLY A 180 -5.41 7.46 -16.98
N ALA A 181 -5.22 7.26 -18.28
CA ALA A 181 -5.74 6.12 -19.02
C ALA A 181 -4.69 5.61 -20.01
N GLY A 182 -4.24 4.37 -19.85
CA GLY A 182 -3.18 3.79 -20.68
C GLY A 182 -1.79 4.18 -20.21
N ASP A 183 -1.17 5.15 -20.84
CA ASP A 183 0.12 5.72 -20.40
C ASP A 183 -0.12 7.06 -19.73
N PHE A 184 0.53 7.30 -18.58
CA PHE A 184 0.34 8.52 -17.80
C PHE A 184 1.33 9.62 -18.19
N ASP A 185 2.28 9.36 -19.11
CA ASP A 185 3.26 10.35 -19.58
C ASP A 185 2.60 11.65 -20.06
N ASP A 186 1.45 11.55 -20.73
CA ASP A 186 0.68 12.70 -21.23
C ASP A 186 -0.48 13.11 -20.30
N ALA A 187 -0.64 12.44 -19.16
CA ALA A 187 -1.75 12.72 -18.25
C ALA A 187 -1.51 14.04 -17.51
N LEU A 188 -2.56 14.87 -17.47
CA LEU A 188 -2.47 16.16 -16.79
C LEU A 188 -2.43 15.98 -15.27
N VAL A 189 -1.52 16.73 -14.64
CA VAL A 189 -1.56 16.95 -13.19
C VAL A 189 -2.59 18.04 -12.91
N GLU A 190 -3.63 17.68 -12.16
CA GLU A 190 -4.77 18.53 -11.84
C GLU A 190 -4.86 18.75 -10.32
N ARG A 191 -5.58 19.79 -9.91
CA ARG A 191 -5.93 19.95 -8.48
C ARG A 191 -7.08 19.02 -8.13
N GLN A 192 -6.98 18.30 -7.02
CA GLN A 192 -8.08 17.49 -6.48
C GLN A 192 -9.36 18.29 -6.30
N ARG A 193 -9.25 19.60 -5.99
CA ARG A 193 -10.40 20.50 -5.89
C ARG A 193 -11.28 20.53 -7.13
N GLN A 194 -10.74 20.32 -8.33
CA GLN A 194 -11.55 20.27 -9.56
C GLN A 194 -12.59 19.13 -9.50
N TYR A 195 -12.30 18.06 -8.76
CA TYR A 195 -13.20 16.93 -8.49
C TYR A 195 -14.05 17.12 -7.22
N HIS A 196 -13.84 18.20 -6.48
CA HIS A 196 -14.53 18.54 -5.23
C HIS A 196 -14.87 20.05 -5.16
N PRO A 197 -15.68 20.57 -6.09
CA PRO A 197 -15.89 22.02 -6.23
C PRO A 197 -16.57 22.68 -5.02
N ASN A 198 -17.34 21.89 -4.25
CA ASN A 198 -18.07 22.36 -3.08
C ASN A 198 -17.33 22.10 -1.76
N ALA A 199 -16.09 21.58 -1.81
CA ALA A 199 -15.31 21.35 -0.61
C ALA A 199 -14.90 22.68 0.05
N PRO A 200 -14.83 22.73 1.39
CA PRO A 200 -14.30 23.89 2.11
C PRO A 200 -12.94 24.33 1.58
N ARG A 201 -12.66 25.64 1.76
CA ARG A 201 -11.33 26.21 1.66
C ARG A 201 -10.88 26.59 3.06
N LEU A 202 -9.92 25.85 3.59
CA LEU A 202 -9.25 26.22 4.83
C LEU A 202 -8.09 27.14 4.45
N GLY A 203 -7.99 28.29 5.11
CA GLY A 203 -6.87 29.22 4.90
C GLY A 203 -5.53 28.52 5.10
N ALA A 204 -4.46 29.06 4.52
CA ALA A 204 -3.10 28.49 4.63
C ALA A 204 -2.78 28.14 6.09
N PRO A 205 -2.08 27.03 6.35
CA PRO A 205 -1.67 26.69 7.70
C PRO A 205 -0.68 27.77 8.17
N ASP A 206 -0.86 28.25 9.40
CA ASP A 206 0.11 29.10 10.09
C ASP A 206 1.45 28.37 10.28
#